data_AF-A0A2I1EAD1-F1
#
_entry.id   AF-A0A2I1EAD1-F1
#
_cell.length_a   1.000
_cell.length_b   1.000
_cell.length_c   1.000
_cell.angle_alpha   90.00
_cell.angle_beta   90.00
_cell.angle_gamma   90.00
#
_symmetry.space_group_name_H-M   'P 1'
#
loop_
_entity.id
_entity.type
_entity.pdbx_description
1 polymer ?
#
loop_
_entity_poly.entity_id
_entity_poly.type
_entity_poly.pdbx_seq_one_letter_code
_entity_poly.pdbx_strand_id
1 'polypeptide(L)'
;MIKWSDGSMSLLIGEEMFLINSHDISKQHTFLGIPNIHSNSIENHARLTHQITFRPDASSRTHKRLSAAIQARNVKQVKTKFVDINDPKLIELQLQVYFYIFINYL
;
A
#
# COMPACT_ATOMS: atom_id res chain seq x y z
N MET A 1 -14.89 -21.90 -4.08
CA MET A 1 -14.94 -20.99 -5.25
C MET A 1 -16.26 -21.20 -5.94
N ILE A 2 -16.93 -20.12 -6.32
CA ILE A 2 -18.25 -20.12 -6.98
C ILE A 2 -18.02 -19.61 -8.41
N LYS A 3 -18.48 -20.38 -9.39
CA LYS A 3 -18.52 -19.97 -10.80
C LYS A 3 -19.96 -19.64 -11.13
N TRP A 4 -20.21 -18.39 -11.51
CA TRP A 4 -21.54 -17.90 -11.83
C TRP A 4 -21.90 -18.25 -13.28
N SER A 5 -23.19 -18.20 -13.61
CA SER A 5 -23.69 -18.52 -14.96
C SER A 5 -23.17 -17.57 -16.04
N ASP A 6 -22.79 -16.35 -15.66
CA ASP A 6 -22.17 -15.34 -16.53
C ASP A 6 -20.66 -15.59 -16.78
N GLY A 7 -20.09 -16.63 -16.17
CA GLY A 7 -18.67 -16.98 -16.28
C GLY A 7 -17.76 -16.25 -15.28
N SER A 8 -18.30 -15.29 -14.51
CA SER A 8 -17.56 -14.65 -13.44
C SER A 8 -17.28 -15.64 -12.30
N MET A 9 -16.26 -15.35 -11.48
CA MET A 9 -15.87 -16.19 -10.36
C MET A 9 -15.80 -15.38 -9.08
N SER A 10 -16.17 -16.03 -7.97
CA SER A 10 -16.04 -15.45 -6.64
C SER A 10 -15.53 -16.49 -5.64
N LEU A 11 -14.79 -16.00 -4.65
CA LEU A 11 -14.32 -16.78 -3.51
C LEU A 11 -15.13 -16.37 -2.28
N LEU A 12 -15.80 -17.33 -1.65
CA LEU A 12 -16.49 -17.14 -0.38
C LEU A 12 -15.59 -17.66 0.74
N ILE A 13 -15.27 -16.81 1.72
CA ILE A 13 -14.52 -17.18 2.93
C ILE A 13 -15.33 -16.71 4.13
N GLY A 14 -15.83 -17.67 4.92
CA GLY A 14 -16.79 -17.36 6.00
C GLY A 14 -18.04 -16.69 5.42
N GLU A 15 -18.32 -15.47 5.84
CA GLU A 15 -19.47 -14.67 5.40
C GLU A 15 -19.09 -13.61 4.34
N GLU A 16 -17.83 -13.53 3.93
CA GLU A 16 -17.33 -12.48 3.03
C GLU A 16 -17.07 -13.05 1.63
N MET A 17 -17.54 -12.32 0.62
CA MET A 17 -17.38 -12.65 -0.79
C MET A 17 -16.30 -11.78 -1.45
N PHE A 18 -15.44 -12.43 -2.22
CA PHE A 18 -14.36 -11.82 -2.97
C PHE A 18 -14.53 -12.11 -4.45
N LEU A 19 -14.49 -11.08 -5.28
CA LEU A 19 -14.41 -11.22 -6.73
C LEU A 19 -13.01 -11.72 -7.08
N ILE A 20 -12.91 -12.73 -7.95
CA ILE A 20 -11.62 -13.21 -8.45
C ILE A 20 -11.41 -12.67 -9.86
N ASN A 21 -10.22 -12.15 -10.10
CA ASN A 21 -9.75 -11.79 -11.42
C ASN A 21 -8.52 -12.64 -11.76
N SER A 22 -8.47 -13.19 -12.97
CA SER A 22 -7.42 -14.10 -13.41
C SER A 22 -6.70 -13.52 -14.62
N HIS A 23 -5.38 -13.46 -14.54
CA HIS A 23 -4.51 -13.01 -15.63
C HIS A 23 -3.59 -14.15 -16.03
N ASP A 24 -3.49 -14.40 -17.33
CA ASP A 24 -2.46 -15.29 -17.87
C ASP A 24 -1.10 -14.59 -17.77
N ILE A 25 -0.20 -15.20 -17.02
CA ILE A 25 1.19 -14.75 -16.83
C ILE A 25 2.19 -15.77 -17.39
N SER A 26 1.74 -16.73 -18.18
CA SER A 26 2.59 -17.77 -18.75
C SER A 26 3.80 -17.19 -19.48
N LYS A 27 3.65 -16.04 -20.16
CA LYS A 27 4.71 -15.32 -20.87
C LYS A 27 5.69 -14.55 -19.97
N GLN A 28 5.39 -14.38 -18.68
CA GLN A 28 6.23 -13.61 -17.75
C GLN A 28 7.39 -14.42 -17.16
N HIS A 29 7.56 -15.69 -17.57
CA HIS A 29 8.67 -16.57 -17.16
C HIS A 29 8.93 -16.53 -15.64
N THR A 30 7.87 -16.52 -14.84
CA THR A 30 7.95 -16.51 -13.38
C THR A 30 7.96 -17.95 -12.85
N PHE A 31 8.81 -18.23 -11.87
CA PHE A 31 8.99 -19.57 -11.31
C PHE A 31 8.83 -19.56 -9.80
N LEU A 32 8.33 -20.66 -9.25
CA LEU A 32 8.32 -20.94 -7.83
C LEU A 32 9.68 -21.52 -7.43
N GLY A 33 10.55 -20.66 -6.92
CA GLY A 33 11.85 -21.04 -6.37
C GLY A 33 11.77 -21.30 -4.87
N ILE A 34 12.36 -22.40 -4.42
CA ILE A 34 12.57 -22.69 -3.00
C ILE A 34 14.07 -22.56 -2.71
N PRO A 35 14.48 -21.66 -1.80
CA PRO A 35 15.88 -21.56 -1.41
C PRO A 35 16.27 -22.76 -0.55
N ASN A 36 17.33 -23.45 -0.95
CA ASN A 36 17.96 -24.51 -0.17
C ASN A 36 19.12 -23.91 0.65
N ILE A 37 18.88 -23.78 1.95
CA ILE A 37 19.81 -23.18 2.91
C ILE A 37 21.09 -24.01 3.13
N HIS A 38 21.06 -25.32 2.85
CA HIS A 38 22.23 -26.20 3.07
C HIS A 38 23.20 -26.19 1.89
N SER A 39 22.68 -26.13 0.66
CA SER A 39 23.49 -26.09 -0.57
C SER A 39 23.73 -24.67 -1.09
N ASN A 40 23.16 -23.65 -0.44
CA ASN A 40 23.19 -22.25 -0.90
C ASN A 40 22.73 -22.11 -2.37
N SER A 41 21.69 -22.86 -2.74
CA SER A 41 21.13 -22.89 -4.10
C SER A 41 19.64 -22.58 -4.09
N ILE A 42 19.08 -22.25 -5.25
CA ILE A 42 17.64 -22.08 -5.45
C ILE A 42 17.14 -23.19 -6.37
N GLU A 43 16.16 -23.95 -5.92
CA GLU A 43 15.52 -25.00 -6.70
C GLU A 43 14.19 -24.49 -7.24
N ASN A 44 14.03 -24.49 -8.57
CA ASN A 44 12.78 -24.09 -9.22
C ASN A 44 11.86 -25.31 -9.39
N HIS A 45 10.72 -25.31 -8.71
CA HIS A 45 9.81 -26.46 -8.69
C HIS A 45 8.70 -26.37 -9.74
N ALA A 46 8.27 -25.15 -10.08
CA ALA A 46 7.17 -24.96 -11.02
C ALA A 46 7.27 -23.61 -11.73
N ARG A 47 6.76 -23.56 -12.96
CA ARG A 47 6.51 -22.30 -13.68
C ARG A 47 5.12 -21.80 -13.34
N LEU A 48 5.01 -20.53 -12.98
CA LEU A 48 3.72 -19.88 -12.77
C LEU A 48 3.10 -19.54 -14.13
N THR A 49 1.82 -19.88 -14.29
CA THR A 49 1.08 -19.68 -15.54
C THR A 49 -0.05 -18.68 -15.40
N HIS A 50 -0.66 -18.59 -14.21
CA HIS A 50 -1.79 -17.71 -13.96
C HIS A 50 -1.59 -16.96 -12.65
N GLN A 51 -1.95 -15.68 -12.67
CA GLN A 51 -2.04 -14.85 -11.48
C GLN A 51 -3.51 -14.60 -11.18
N ILE A 52 -3.95 -15.03 -9.99
CA ILE A 52 -5.31 -14.80 -9.50
C ILE A 52 -5.25 -13.72 -8.43
N THR A 53 -6.11 -12.71 -8.54
CA THR A 53 -6.27 -11.67 -7.52
C THR A 53 -7.66 -11.75 -6.91
N PHE A 54 -7.74 -11.48 -5.61
CA PHE A 54 -8.99 -11.47 -4.85
C PHE A 54 -9.30 -10.04 -4.42
N ARG A 55 -10.48 -9.55 -4.78
CA ARG A 55 -10.94 -8.23 -4.39
C ARG A 55 -12.19 -8.37 -3.53
N PRO A 56 -12.24 -7.76 -2.33
CA PRO A 56 -13.46 -7.76 -1.54
C PRO A 56 -14.56 -7.03 -2.30
N ASP A 57 -15.79 -7.55 -2.24
CA ASP A 57 -16.93 -6.86 -2.83
C ASP A 57 -17.10 -5.46 -2.22
N ALA A 58 -17.56 -4.49 -3.00
CA ALA A 58 -17.65 -3.10 -2.57
C ALA A 58 -18.58 -2.90 -1.36
N SER A 59 -19.60 -3.76 -1.22
CA SER A 59 -20.54 -3.73 -0.10
C SER A 59 -20.00 -4.40 1.17
N SER A 60 -18.93 -5.20 1.05
CA SER A 60 -18.41 -6.06 2.11
C SER A 60 -17.82 -5.27 3.29
N ARG A 61 -17.83 -5.88 4.49
CA ARG A 61 -17.22 -5.27 5.68
C ARG A 61 -15.71 -5.15 5.51
N THR A 62 -15.09 -6.12 4.83
CA THR A 62 -13.66 -6.11 4.53
C THR A 62 -13.27 -4.91 3.68
N HIS A 63 -14.06 -4.58 2.64
CA HIS A 63 -13.81 -3.40 1.82
C HIS A 63 -13.82 -2.11 2.66
N LYS A 64 -14.84 -1.91 3.50
CA LYS A 64 -14.93 -0.72 4.39
C LYS A 64 -13.74 -0.60 5.34
N ARG A 65 -13.33 -1.72 5.96
CA ARG A 65 -12.16 -1.75 6.86
C ARG A 65 -10.87 -1.43 6.12
N LEU A 66 -10.69 -1.98 4.93
CA LEU A 66 -9.51 -1.72 4.09
C LEU A 66 -9.46 -0.25 3.67
N SER A 67 -10.58 0.32 3.21
CA SER A 67 -10.66 1.75 2.87
C SER A 67 -10.33 2.65 4.06
N ALA A 68 -10.86 2.35 5.25
CA ALA A 68 -10.55 3.10 6.46
C ALA A 68 -9.06 3.03 6.83
N ALA A 69 -8.43 1.85 6.71
CA ALA A 69 -7.00 1.68 6.97
C ALA A 69 -6.12 2.45 5.97
N ILE A 70 -6.49 2.44 4.68
CA ILE A 70 -5.82 3.22 3.64
C ILE A 70 -5.96 4.72 3.93
N GLN A 71 -7.17 5.17 4.28
CA GLN A 71 -7.40 6.58 4.64
C GLN A 71 -6.56 6.99 5.84
N ALA A 72 -6.53 6.17 6.91
CA ALA A 72 -5.75 6.43 8.11
C ALA A 72 -4.24 6.58 7.80
N ARG A 73 -3.70 5.74 6.92
CA ARG A 73 -2.30 5.84 6.46
C ARG A 73 -2.03 7.11 5.65
N ASN A 74 -3.02 7.58 4.90
CA ASN A 74 -2.90 8.71 3.99
C ASN A 74 -3.27 10.06 4.62
N VAL A 75 -3.58 10.10 5.92
CA VAL A 75 -3.77 11.37 6.63
C VAL A 75 -2.41 12.08 6.71
N LYS A 76 -2.27 13.19 5.98
CA LYS A 76 -1.11 14.07 6.09
C LYS A 76 -0.93 14.50 7.54
N GLN A 77 0.16 14.07 8.18
CA GLN A 77 0.49 14.46 9.55
C GLN A 77 0.89 15.94 9.65
N VAL A 78 1.42 16.51 8.57
CA VAL A 78 1.79 17.93 8.49
C VAL A 78 0.64 18.70 7.86
N LYS A 79 -0.16 19.37 8.69
CA LYS A 79 -1.06 20.44 8.24
C LYS A 79 -0.20 21.68 7.97
N THR A 80 -0.13 22.13 6.72
CA THR A 80 0.36 23.48 6.41
C THR A 80 -0.61 24.46 7.06
N LYS A 81 -0.21 25.02 8.21
CA LYS A 81 -0.92 26.16 8.79
C LYS A 81 -0.52 27.38 7.96
N PHE A 82 -1.49 28.06 7.36
CA PHE A 82 -1.26 29.44 6.97
C PHE A 82 -1.07 30.21 8.26
N VAL A 83 0.16 30.67 8.51
CA VAL A 83 0.42 31.57 9.62
C VAL A 83 0.40 32.97 9.07
N ASP A 84 -0.40 33.83 9.71
CA ASP A 84 -0.42 35.25 9.41
C ASP A 84 0.96 35.83 9.75
N ILE A 85 1.54 36.57 8.81
CA ILE A 85 2.93 37.08 8.88
C ILE A 85 3.07 38.11 10.01
N ASN A 86 1.95 38.55 10.58
CA ASN A 86 1.87 39.50 11.69
C ASN A 86 1.81 38.86 13.09
N ASP A 87 1.95 37.53 13.23
CA ASP A 87 2.06 36.91 14.57
C ASP A 87 3.41 37.29 15.21
N PRO A 88 3.43 38.08 16.30
CA PRO A 88 4.67 38.57 16.90
C PRO A 88 5.62 37.44 17.32
N LYS A 89 5.10 36.26 17.67
CA LYS A 89 5.93 35.11 18.06
C LYS A 89 6.71 34.51 16.90
N LEU A 90 6.17 34.57 15.68
CA LEU A 90 6.90 34.08 14.51
C LEU A 90 7.98 35.03 14.06
N ILE A 91 7.75 36.34 14.20
CA ILE A 91 8.76 37.36 13.93
C ILE A 91 9.94 37.18 14.90
N GLU A 92 9.67 36.95 16.19
CA GLU A 92 10.71 36.64 17.17
C GLU A 92 11.50 35.37 16.81
N LEU A 93 10.81 34.29 16.41
CA LEU A 93 11.46 33.03 16.03
C LEU A 93 12.33 33.20 14.78
N GLN A 94 11.85 33.97 13.80
CA GLN A 94 12.57 34.24 12.56
C GLN A 94 13.82 35.11 12.83
N LEU A 95 13.71 36.13 13.69
CA LEU A 95 14.85 36.94 14.13
C LEU A 95 15.88 36.12 14.91
N GLN A 96 15.45 35.19 15.78
CA GLN A 96 16.36 34.28 16.47
C GLN A 96 17.11 33.36 15.50
N VAL A 97 16.43 32.81 14.50
CA VAL A 97 17.07 31.98 13.47
C VAL A 97 18.08 32.79 12.66
N TYR A 98 17.74 34.01 12.24
CA TYR A 98 18.67 34.89 11.54
C TYR A 98 19.88 35.27 12.40
N PHE A 99 19.67 35.58 13.69
CA PHE A 99 20.74 35.91 14.62
C PHE A 99 21.68 34.73 14.86
N TYR A 100 21.14 33.52 15.01
CA TYR A 100 21.93 32.31 15.16
C TYR A 100 22.77 32.02 13.91
N ILE A 101 22.21 32.18 12.71
CA ILE A 101 22.94 31.99 11.46
C ILE A 101 24.03 33.06 11.32
N PHE A 102 23.73 34.32 11.64
CA PHE A 102 24.69 35.42 11.56
C PHE A 102 25.90 35.24 12.49
N ILE A 103 25.69 34.73 13.71
CA ILE A 103 26.79 34.47 14.65
C ILE A 103 27.62 33.24 14.26
N ASN A 104 27.01 32.22 13.67
CA ASN A 104 27.70 30.95 13.42
C ASN A 104 28.37 30.84 12.05
N TYR A 105 28.08 31.77 11.12
CA TYR A 105 28.53 31.67 9.72
C TYR A 105 29.19 32.95 9.16
N LEU A 106 29.57 33.89 10.03
CA LEU A 106 30.41 35.06 9.74
C LEU A 106 31.56 35.12 10.76
#